data_AF-A0A645FPG6-F1
#
_entry.id   AF-A0A645FPG6-F1
#
_cell.length_a   1.000
_cell.length_b   1.000
_cell.length_c   1.000
_cell.angle_alpha   90.00
_cell.angle_beta   90.00
_cell.angle_gamma   90.00
#
_symmetry.space_group_name_H-M   'P 1'
#
loop_
_entity.id
_entity.type
_entity.pdbx_description
1 polymer ?
#
loop_
_entity_poly.entity_id
_entity_poly.type
_entity_poly.pdbx_seq_one_letter_code
_entity_poly.pdbx_strand_id
1 'polypeptide(L)'
;MEFIQNPGHKPGFLPVFLHEKGVKVIISGGMGGGAIDIFNEKGVEVVTGASGDAETVVNSYLKGELKSTGSVCHEHKHADECAE
;
A
#
# COMPACT_ATOMS: atom_id res chain seq x y z
N MET A 1 -11.04 -5.53 15.05
CA MET A 1 -10.00 -4.81 14.30
C MET A 1 -8.72 -4.89 15.12
N GLU A 2 -7.65 -5.42 14.54
CA GLU A 2 -6.33 -5.46 15.18
C GLU A 2 -5.54 -4.22 14.75
N PHE A 3 -4.93 -3.52 15.70
CA PHE A 3 -4.04 -2.39 15.41
C PHE A 3 -2.60 -2.82 15.63
N ILE A 4 -1.79 -2.71 14.58
CA ILE A 4 -0.36 -3.02 14.62
C ILE A 4 0.39 -1.69 14.53
N GLN A 5 1.27 -1.42 15.50
CA GLN A 5 2.15 -0.26 15.43
C GLN A 5 3.14 -0.43 14.29
N ASN A 6 3.44 0.66 13.58
CA ASN A 6 4.43 0.64 12.50
C ASN A 6 5.80 0.22 13.06
N PRO A 7 6.36 -0.92 12.62
CA PRO A 7 7.64 -1.43 13.12
C PRO A 7 8.86 -0.59 12.70
N GLY A 8 8.67 0.43 11.87
CA GLY A 8 9.71 1.34 11.39
C GLY A 8 9.78 1.39 9.86
N HIS A 9 10.20 2.54 9.32
CA HIS A 9 10.33 2.72 7.87
C HIS A 9 11.64 2.10 7.37
N LYS A 10 11.53 1.00 6.62
CA LYS A 10 12.61 0.47 5.78
C LYS A 10 12.06 0.21 4.39
N PRO A 11 12.71 0.70 3.32
CA PRO A 11 12.25 0.49 1.95
C PRO A 11 12.18 -1.01 1.66
N GLY A 12 11.05 -1.47 1.12
CA GLY A 12 10.78 -2.89 0.81
C GLY A 12 10.48 -3.81 2.01
N PHE A 13 10.58 -3.33 3.25
CA PHE A 13 10.33 -4.16 4.44
C PHE A 13 8.84 -4.41 4.69
N LEU A 14 8.03 -3.35 4.68
CA LEU A 14 6.60 -3.45 5.00
C LEU A 14 5.83 -4.44 4.10
N PRO A 15 6.07 -4.48 2.78
CA PRO A 15 5.39 -5.45 1.92
C PRO A 15 5.65 -6.90 2.30
N VAL A 16 6.91 -7.23 2.61
CA VAL A 16 7.30 -8.58 3.05
C VAL A 16 6.69 -8.91 4.41
N PHE A 17 6.79 -7.99 5.36
CA PHE A 17 6.24 -8.17 6.72
C PHE A 17 4.73 -8.44 6.71
N LEU A 18 3.97 -7.70 5.90
CA LEU A 18 2.53 -7.87 5.80
C LEU A 18 2.15 -9.15 5.06
N HIS A 19 2.89 -9.51 4.01
CA HIS A 19 2.72 -10.80 3.34
C HIS A 19 2.97 -11.97 4.30
N GLU A 20 4.02 -11.93 5.11
CA GLU A 20 4.30 -12.99 6.10
C GLU A 20 3.21 -13.11 7.18
N LYS A 21 2.49 -12.02 7.46
CA LYS A 21 1.28 -12.05 8.30
C LYS A 21 0.04 -12.63 7.60
N GLY A 22 0.16 -13.08 6.34
CA GLY A 22 -0.93 -13.66 5.56
C GLY A 22 -1.90 -12.62 4.99
N VAL A 23 -1.49 -11.35 4.91
CA VAL A 23 -2.31 -10.30 4.31
C VAL A 23 -2.41 -10.52 2.80
N LYS A 24 -3.64 -10.53 2.28
CA LYS A 24 -3.93 -10.74 0.85
C LYS A 24 -4.31 -9.48 0.09
N VAL A 25 -4.78 -8.46 0.81
CA VAL A 25 -5.28 -7.21 0.25
C VAL A 25 -4.77 -6.06 1.11
N ILE A 26 -4.23 -5.04 0.46
CA ILE A 26 -3.75 -3.79 1.07
C ILE A 26 -4.54 -2.64 0.50
N ILE A 27 -5.12 -1.82 1.37
CA ILE A 27 -5.85 -0.62 0.99
C ILE A 27 -5.11 0.60 1.53
N SER A 28 -4.74 1.53 0.66
CA SER A 28 -4.03 2.76 1.01
C SER A 28 -4.52 3.95 0.20
N GLY A 29 -4.33 5.18 0.71
CA GLY A 29 -4.59 6.40 -0.07
C GLY A 29 -3.57 6.61 -1.19
N GLY A 30 -2.29 6.42 -0.89
CA GLY A 30 -1.19 6.43 -1.85
C GLY A 30 -0.17 5.35 -1.50
N MET A 31 0.58 4.91 -2.51
CA MET A 31 1.65 3.93 -2.34
C MET A 31 2.74 4.18 -3.38
N GLY A 32 4.01 4.05 -2.98
CA GLY A 32 5.14 4.16 -3.91
C GLY A 32 5.18 2.97 -4.87
N GLY A 33 5.59 3.20 -6.11
CA GLY A 33 5.64 2.17 -7.16
C GLY A 33 6.44 0.92 -6.75
N GLY A 34 7.60 1.09 -6.09
CA GLY A 34 8.40 -0.03 -5.61
C GLY A 34 7.68 -0.90 -4.56
N ALA A 35 6.83 -0.32 -3.72
CA ALA A 35 6.05 -1.11 -2.76
C ALA A 35 4.91 -1.87 -3.46
N ILE A 36 4.25 -1.23 -4.44
CA ILE A 36 3.20 -1.86 -5.25
C ILE A 36 3.76 -3.07 -5.98
N ASP A 37 4.94 -2.94 -6.60
CA ASP A 37 5.62 -4.01 -7.32
C ASP A 37 5.88 -5.22 -6.42
N ILE A 38 6.49 -4.99 -5.24
CA ILE A 38 6.76 -6.07 -4.27
C ILE A 38 5.47 -6.74 -3.79
N PHE A 39 4.40 -5.98 -3.53
CA PHE A 39 3.12 -6.58 -3.14
C PHE A 39 2.54 -7.46 -4.25
N ASN A 40 2.55 -6.99 -5.50
CA ASN A 40 2.07 -7.75 -6.65
C ASN A 40 2.90 -9.02 -6.87
N GLU A 41 4.24 -8.93 -6.78
CA GLU A 41 5.13 -10.10 -6.85
C GLU A 41 4.83 -11.14 -5.76
N LYS A 42 4.37 -10.68 -4.60
CA LYS A 42 3.95 -11.52 -3.47
C LYS A 42 2.49 -11.99 -3.57
N GLY A 43 1.79 -11.66 -4.65
CA GLY A 43 0.38 -12.02 -4.84
C GLY A 43 -0.58 -11.30 -3.88
N VAL A 44 -0.17 -10.13 -3.37
CA VAL A 44 -0.98 -9.27 -2.52
C VAL A 44 -1.64 -8.21 -3.38
N GLU A 45 -2.97 -8.14 -3.33
CA GLU A 45 -3.73 -7.13 -4.05
C GLU A 45 -3.54 -5.74 -3.43
N VAL A 46 -3.23 -4.74 -4.26
CA VAL A 46 -3.05 -3.36 -3.81
C VAL A 46 -4.18 -2.49 -4.34
N VAL A 47 -4.89 -1.84 -3.43
CA VAL A 47 -5.95 -0.89 -3.70
C VAL A 47 -5.51 0.49 -3.24
N THR A 48 -5.23 1.37 -4.20
CA THR A 48 -4.87 2.78 -3.96
C THR A 48 -6.05 3.72 -4.17
N GLY A 49 -6.00 4.92 -3.57
CA GLY A 49 -7.04 5.93 -3.69
C GLY A 49 -8.05 5.95 -2.53
N ALA A 50 -7.81 5.18 -1.47
CA ALA A 50 -8.64 5.23 -0.27
C ALA A 50 -8.48 6.57 0.48
N SER A 51 -9.59 7.15 0.91
CA SER A 51 -9.59 8.41 1.66
C SER A 51 -10.70 8.36 2.71
N GLY A 52 -10.48 9.02 3.85
CA GLY A 52 -11.43 9.05 4.96
C GLY A 52 -11.23 7.92 5.96
N ASP A 53 -12.32 7.49 6.58
CA ASP A 53 -12.29 6.55 7.70
C ASP A 53 -12.04 5.10 7.26
N ALA A 54 -11.26 4.35 8.04
CA ALA A 54 -10.87 2.98 7.68
C ALA A 54 -12.09 2.06 7.53
N GLU A 55 -13.10 2.22 8.39
CA GLU A 55 -14.32 1.41 8.33
C GLU A 55 -15.12 1.68 7.05
N THR A 56 -15.23 2.96 6.66
CA THR A 56 -15.90 3.37 5.43
C THR A 56 -15.19 2.82 4.20
N VAL A 57 -13.85 2.94 4.17
CA VAL A 57 -13.02 2.43 3.07
C VAL A 57 -13.17 0.93 2.91
N VAL A 58 -13.12 0.17 4.01
CA VAL A 58 -13.31 -1.28 3.99
C VAL A 58 -14.71 -1.64 3.48
N ASN A 59 -15.75 -0.94 3.93
CA ASN A 59 -17.11 -1.14 3.43
C ASN A 59 -17.22 -0.87 1.92
N SER A 60 -16.62 0.20 1.41
CA SER A 60 -16.61 0.51 -0.02
C SER A 60 -15.85 -0.53 -0.84
N TYR A 61 -14.75 -1.09 -0.30
CA TYR A 61 -14.03 -2.19 -0.93
C TYR A 61 -14.89 -3.46 -1.01
N LEU A 62 -15.54 -3.83 0.10
CA LEU A 62 -16.41 -5.02 0.15
C LEU A 62 -17.62 -4.91 -0.80
N LYS A 63 -18.09 -3.69 -1.09
CA LYS A 63 -19.15 -3.42 -2.06
C LYS A 63 -18.66 -3.38 -3.52
N GLY A 64 -17.35 -3.42 -3.75
CA GLY A 64 -16.75 -3.28 -5.08
C GLY A 64 -16.78 -1.85 -5.63
N GLU A 65 -17.05 -0.85 -4.79
CA GLU A 65 -17.11 0.56 -5.16
C GLU A 65 -15.72 1.22 -5.14
N LEU A 66 -14.82 0.70 -4.30
CA LEU A 66 -13.45 1.19 -4.22
C LEU A 66 -12.63 0.66 -5.39
N LYS A 67 -12.42 1.49 -6.41
CA LYS A 67 -11.53 1.17 -7.52
C LYS A 67 -10.09 1.48 -7.15
N SER A 68 -9.22 0.48 -7.28
CA SER A 68 -7.77 0.67 -7.24
C SER A 68 -7.42 1.69 -8.31
N THR A 69 -6.90 2.86 -7.92
CA THR A 69 -6.50 3.87 -8.91
C THR A 69 -5.26 3.45 -9.70
N GLY A 70 -4.69 2.27 -9.41
CA GLY A 70 -3.55 1.69 -10.13
C GLY A 70 -2.39 2.66 -10.25
N SER A 71 -2.32 3.66 -9.35
CA SER A 71 -1.48 4.83 -9.52
C SER A 71 -0.06 4.47 -9.13
N VAL A 72 0.57 3.64 -9.96
CA VAL A 72 1.99 3.74 -10.21
C VAL A 72 2.15 5.13 -10.84
N CYS A 73 2.38 6.14 -10.01
CA CYS A 73 2.78 7.46 -10.51
C CYS A 73 4.01 7.23 -11.39
N HIS A 74 3.82 7.32 -12.71
CA HIS A 74 4.84 7.10 -13.73
C HIS A 74 5.93 8.18 -13.76
N GLU A 75 5.99 9.08 -12.77
CA GLU A 75 7.07 10.06 -12.70
C GLU A 75 7.41 10.38 -11.24
N HIS A 76 8.30 9.59 -10.67
CA HIS A 76 9.20 10.08 -9.64
C HIS A 76 10.58 10.25 -10.28
N LYS A 77 10.78 11.39 -10.97
CA LYS A 77 12.10 12.02 -11.00
C LYS A 77 12.41 12.48 -9.57
N HIS A 78 12.80 11.54 -8.71
CA HIS A 78 13.52 11.91 -7.50
C HIS A 78 14.97 12.08 -7.96
N ALA A 79 15.35 13.33 -8.22
CA ALA A 79 16.75 13.68 -8.17
C ALA A 79 17.22 13.30 -6.77
N ASP A 80 18.08 12.28 -6.75
CA ASP A 80 18.99 11.96 -5.69
C ASP A 80 19.56 13.25 -5.09
N GLU A 81 19.19 13.57 -3.85
CA GLU A 81 19.96 14.44 -2.97
C GLU A 81 19.36 14.35 -1.55
N CYS A 82 19.78 13.31 -0.82
CA CYS A 82 19.98 13.43 0.62
C CYS A 82 21.44 13.06 0.87
N ALA A 83 22.31 14.04 0.65
CA ALA A 83 23.60 14.09 1.30
C ALA A 83 23.39 14.43 2.78
N GLU A 84 24.19 13.75 3.62
CA GLU A 84 24.54 14.00 5.03
C GLU A 84 23.44 13.96 6.13
#